data_AF-A0A850J9U2-F1
#
_entry.id   AF-A0A850J9U2-F1
#
_cell.length_a   1.000
_cell.length_b   1.000
_cell.length_c   1.000
_cell.angle_alpha   90.00
_cell.angle_beta   90.00
_cell.angle_gamma   90.00
#
_symmetry.space_group_name_H-M   'P 1'
#
loop_
_entity.id
_entity.type
_entity.pdbx_description
1 polymer ?
#
loop_
_entity_poly.entity_id
_entity_poly.type
_entity_poly.pdbx_seq_one_letter_code
_entity_poly.pdbx_strand_id
1 'polypeptide(L)'
;RDSGRARRLLDLVDLRQIGGDDADLPGGGPPVRLVVILDAGAALDGEDAHRLLRLVEDGPTAGVPVLLVETDTPAAESVRTVRLRQSCNNLPSSADAIADSWVGTDWTLTPDVLPDAAGGQAPALLTHVLSLHARTLASYD
;
A
#
# COMPACT_ATOMS: atom_id res chain seq x y z
N ARG A 1 0.39 8.97 23.42
CA ARG A 1 0.92 10.38 23.42
C ARG A 1 1.30 10.83 22.00
N ASP A 2 1.10 9.96 20.99
CA ASP A 2 1.58 10.11 19.61
C ASP A 2 0.59 10.76 18.63
N SER A 3 -0.72 10.79 18.92
CA SER A 3 -1.72 11.33 17.99
C SER A 3 -1.47 12.78 17.57
N GLY A 4 -1.01 13.62 18.51
CA GLY A 4 -0.68 15.02 18.24
C GLY A 4 0.59 15.20 17.40
N ARG A 5 1.47 14.19 17.33
CA ARG A 5 2.66 14.21 16.46
C ARG A 5 2.31 13.72 15.06
N ALA A 6 1.56 12.63 14.95
CA ALA A 6 1.06 12.13 13.67
C ALA A 6 0.21 13.19 12.94
N ARG A 7 -0.68 13.87 13.66
CA ARG A 7 -1.46 14.99 13.09
C ARG A 7 -0.58 16.10 12.53
N ARG A 8 0.41 16.55 13.29
CA ARG A 8 1.34 17.59 12.83
C ARG A 8 2.16 17.17 11.61
N LEU A 9 2.48 15.88 11.48
CA LEU A 9 3.17 15.36 10.29
C LEU A 9 2.24 15.37 9.07
N LEU A 10 0.99 14.97 9.24
CA LEU A 10 -0.02 15.05 8.17
C LEU A 10 -0.28 16.51 7.75
N ASP A 11 -0.37 17.44 8.70
CA ASP A 11 -0.52 18.87 8.40
C ASP A 11 0.66 19.37 7.53
N LEU A 12 1.89 18.88 7.76
CA LEU A 12 3.06 19.21 6.94
C LEU A 12 3.00 18.57 5.55
N VAL A 13 2.53 17.33 5.44
CA VAL A 13 2.31 16.64 4.15
C VAL A 13 1.30 17.43 3.32
N ASP A 14 0.18 17.82 3.93
CA ASP A 14 -0.88 18.59 3.28
C ASP A 14 -0.36 19.95 2.77
N LEU A 15 0.42 20.67 3.61
CA LEU A 15 1.04 21.92 3.21
C LEU A 15 2.01 21.76 2.04
N ARG A 16 2.78 20.66 1.98
CA ARG A 16 3.74 20.42 0.91
C ARG A 16 3.07 20.00 -0.41
N GLN A 17 1.99 19.22 -0.34
CA GLN A 17 1.19 18.92 -1.54
C GLN A 17 0.59 20.18 -2.19
N ILE A 18 0.25 21.19 -1.37
CA ILE A 18 -0.26 22.48 -1.86
C ILE A 18 0.89 23.39 -2.34
N GLY A 19 2.08 23.27 -1.75
CA GLY A 19 3.19 24.21 -1.86
C GLY A 19 3.95 24.24 -3.18
N GLY A 20 3.70 23.31 -4.11
CA GLY A 20 4.43 23.23 -5.39
C GLY A 20 5.76 22.47 -5.29
N ASP A 21 6.58 22.52 -6.35
CA ASP A 21 7.82 21.76 -6.42
C ASP A 21 8.93 22.42 -5.59
N ASP A 22 9.76 21.60 -4.93
CA ASP A 22 10.91 22.05 -4.14
C ASP A 22 11.93 22.83 -4.99
N ALA A 23 11.94 22.58 -6.31
CA ALA A 23 12.76 23.29 -7.29
C ALA A 23 12.34 24.76 -7.46
N ASP A 24 11.09 25.12 -7.13
CA ASP A 24 10.57 26.48 -7.24
C ASP A 24 10.91 27.34 -6.01
N LEU A 25 11.44 26.73 -4.95
CA LEU A 25 11.84 27.42 -3.72
C LEU A 25 13.26 28.02 -3.85
N PRO A 26 13.44 29.33 -3.61
CA PRO A 26 14.77 29.94 -3.60
C PRO A 26 15.57 29.39 -2.42
N GLY A 27 16.60 28.60 -2.73
CA GLY A 27 17.42 27.87 -1.74
C GLY A 27 17.17 26.36 -1.68
N GLY A 28 16.26 25.84 -2.52
CA GLY A 28 15.85 24.44 -2.55
C GLY A 28 14.80 24.09 -1.50
N GLY A 29 14.26 22.87 -1.60
CA GLY A 29 13.28 22.33 -0.67
C GLY A 29 13.81 22.12 0.76
N PRO A 30 12.93 22.01 1.76
CA PRO A 30 13.30 21.67 3.12
C PRO A 30 14.01 20.30 3.19
N PRO A 31 14.90 20.07 4.18
CA PRO A 31 15.65 18.82 4.27
C PRO A 31 14.72 17.62 4.39
N VAL A 32 15.04 16.53 3.69
CA VAL A 32 14.29 15.26 3.73
C VAL A 32 14.22 14.78 5.18
N ARG A 33 13.00 14.59 5.69
CA ARG A 33 12.74 14.08 7.03
C ARG A 33 12.23 12.65 6.93
N LEU A 34 13.04 11.69 7.36
CA LEU A 34 12.60 10.31 7.55
C LEU A 34 11.74 10.21 8.80
N VAL A 35 10.50 9.74 8.64
CA VAL A 35 9.64 9.36 9.75
C VAL A 35 9.85 7.88 10.04
N VAL A 36 10.24 7.55 11.26
CA VAL A 36 10.35 6.15 11.72
C VAL A 36 9.24 5.89 12.73
N ILE A 37 8.42 4.88 12.44
CA ILE A 37 7.36 4.41 13.33
C ILE A 37 7.80 3.05 13.88
N LEU A 38 8.09 3.04 15.17
CA LEU A 38 8.37 1.81 15.92
C LEU A 38 7.05 1.16 16.33
N ASP A 39 7.10 -0.15 16.59
CA ASP A 39 5.94 -0.96 17.00
C ASP A 39 4.76 -0.80 16.03
N ALA A 40 5.07 -0.72 14.74
CA ALA A 40 4.10 -0.32 13.72
C ALA A 40 2.89 -1.27 13.66
N GLY A 41 3.07 -2.56 13.96
CA GLY A 41 1.94 -3.51 14.09
C GLY A 41 0.94 -3.07 15.16
N ALA A 42 1.41 -2.82 16.38
CA ALA A 42 0.55 -2.37 17.47
C ALA A 42 -0.04 -0.96 17.22
N ALA A 43 0.69 -0.09 16.51
CA ALA A 43 0.21 1.23 16.14
C ALA A 43 -0.93 1.17 15.10
N LEU A 44 -0.96 0.14 14.25
CA LEU A 44 -2.04 -0.12 13.28
C LEU A 44 -3.29 -0.73 13.92
N ASP A 45 -3.19 -1.30 15.12
CA ASP A 45 -4.35 -1.77 15.88
C ASP A 45 -5.00 -0.64 16.71
N GLY A 46 -4.36 0.52 16.80
CA GLY A 46 -4.81 1.66 17.61
C GLY A 46 -5.77 2.62 16.91
N GLU A 47 -6.31 3.58 17.67
CA GLU A 47 -7.25 4.60 17.17
C GLU A 47 -6.69 5.51 16.07
N ASP A 48 -5.36 5.62 15.97
CA ASP A 48 -4.66 6.45 14.98
C ASP A 48 -4.28 5.70 13.70
N ALA A 49 -4.67 4.43 13.54
CA ALA A 49 -4.29 3.57 12.41
C ALA A 49 -4.54 4.23 11.05
N HIS A 50 -5.72 4.83 10.85
CA HIS A 50 -6.05 5.51 9.60
C HIS A 50 -5.11 6.68 9.28
N ARG A 51 -4.66 7.43 10.30
CA ARG A 51 -3.70 8.53 10.12
C ARG A 51 -2.32 8.00 9.74
N LEU A 52 -1.91 6.87 10.33
CA LEU A 52 -0.66 6.22 9.97
C LEU A 52 -0.70 5.70 8.54
N LEU A 53 -1.78 5.03 8.14
CA LEU A 53 -1.96 4.55 6.77
C LEU A 53 -1.91 5.70 5.76
N ARG A 54 -2.64 6.79 6.03
CA ARG A 54 -2.58 8.01 5.23
C ARG A 54 -1.17 8.58 5.14
N LEU A 55 -0.45 8.65 6.26
CA LEU A 55 0.92 9.17 6.27
C LEU A 55 1.87 8.31 5.42
N VAL A 56 1.71 6.98 5.40
CA VAL A 56 2.55 6.08 4.62
C VAL A 56 2.15 6.07 3.13
N GLU A 57 0.91 6.44 2.81
CA GLU A 57 0.42 6.62 1.43
C GLU A 57 0.86 7.98 0.85
N ASP A 58 0.55 9.08 1.54
CA ASP A 58 0.72 10.45 1.04
C ASP A 58 2.12 11.04 1.32
N GLY A 59 2.79 10.54 2.36
CA GLY A 59 4.08 11.06 2.82
C GLY A 59 5.18 10.98 1.76
N PRO A 60 5.45 9.80 1.16
CA PRO A 60 6.53 9.65 0.19
C PRO A 60 6.42 10.58 -1.02
N THR A 61 5.21 10.75 -1.58
CA THR A 61 4.96 11.67 -2.72
C THR A 61 5.11 13.13 -2.32
N ALA A 62 4.86 13.45 -1.05
CA ALA A 62 5.16 14.75 -0.46
C ALA A 62 6.60 14.84 0.08
N GLY A 63 7.52 13.94 -0.33
CA GLY A 63 8.93 13.93 0.06
C GLY A 63 9.18 13.71 1.56
N VAL A 64 8.25 13.07 2.26
CA VAL A 64 8.36 12.61 3.66
C VAL A 64 8.42 11.08 3.65
N PRO A 65 9.61 10.48 3.47
CA PRO A 65 9.74 9.02 3.50
C PRO A 65 9.35 8.47 4.88
N VAL A 66 8.68 7.32 4.89
CA VAL A 66 8.20 6.66 6.11
C VAL A 66 8.77 5.24 6.19
N LEU A 67 9.42 4.92 7.31
CA LEU A 67 9.90 3.59 7.66
C LEU A 67 9.03 3.01 8.79
N LEU A 68 8.40 1.88 8.53
CA LEU A 68 7.66 1.11 9.51
C LEU A 68 8.56 0.02 10.08
N VAL A 69 8.63 -0.08 11.40
CA VAL A 69 9.44 -1.07 12.11
C VAL A 69 8.51 -1.89 12.99
N GLU A 70 8.48 -3.19 12.73
CA GLU A 70 7.92 -4.16 13.66
C GLU A 70 8.94 -4.49 14.74
N THR A 71 8.44 -4.70 15.95
CA THR A 71 9.19 -5.12 17.12
C THR A 71 8.47 -6.31 17.74
N ASP A 72 8.94 -6.78 18.90
CA ASP A 72 8.30 -7.88 19.63
C ASP A 72 6.98 -7.47 20.32
N THR A 73 6.52 -6.22 20.14
CA THR A 73 5.23 -5.77 20.66
C THR A 73 4.09 -6.50 19.95
N PRO A 74 3.19 -7.19 20.70
CA PRO A 74 2.09 -7.94 20.10
C PRO A 74 1.17 -7.06 19.26
N ALA A 75 0.79 -7.57 18.08
CA ALA A 75 -0.16 -6.95 17.17
C ALA A 75 -1.09 -8.03 16.61
N ALA A 76 -2.33 -7.66 16.28
CA ALA A 76 -3.31 -8.56 15.67
C ALA A 76 -2.91 -8.96 14.24
N GLU A 77 -2.22 -8.06 13.52
CA GLU A 77 -1.77 -8.28 12.16
C GLU A 77 -0.38 -7.68 11.92
N SER A 78 0.42 -8.31 11.06
CA SER A 78 1.72 -7.75 10.67
C SER A 78 1.52 -6.56 9.71
N VAL A 79 2.33 -5.52 9.86
CA VAL A 79 2.51 -4.40 8.92
C VAL A 79 2.69 -4.92 7.50
N ARG A 80 3.44 -6.02 7.32
CA ARG A 80 3.63 -6.65 6.00
C ARG A 80 2.30 -7.11 5.41
N THR A 81 1.44 -7.74 6.21
CA THR A 81 0.13 -8.22 5.76
C THR A 81 -0.80 -7.05 5.42
N VAL A 82 -0.82 -6.00 6.26
CA VAL A 82 -1.60 -4.79 6.00
C VAL A 82 -1.13 -4.11 4.71
N ARG A 83 0.18 -3.93 4.53
CA ARG A 83 0.77 -3.31 3.33
C ARG A 83 0.46 -4.11 2.07
N LEU A 84 0.56 -5.44 2.14
CA LEU A 84 0.21 -6.32 1.02
C LEU A 84 -1.27 -6.15 0.64
N ARG A 85 -2.18 -6.12 1.62
CA ARG A 85 -3.62 -5.93 1.38
C ARG A 85 -3.91 -4.57 0.73
N GLN A 86 -3.28 -3.51 1.22
CA GLN A 86 -3.40 -2.17 0.63
C GLN A 86 -2.85 -2.10 -0.79
N SER A 87 -1.66 -2.66 -1.03
CA SER A 87 -1.06 -2.72 -2.36
C SER A 87 -1.97 -3.48 -3.33
N CYS A 88 -2.51 -4.63 -2.94
CA CYS A 88 -3.43 -5.40 -3.78
C CYS A 88 -4.74 -4.67 -4.10
N ASN A 89 -5.23 -3.79 -3.21
CA ASN A 89 -6.42 -2.97 -3.48
C ASN A 89 -6.15 -1.82 -4.45
N ASN A 90 -4.89 -1.37 -4.56
CA ASN A 90 -4.51 -0.19 -5.32
C ASN A 90 -3.67 -0.51 -6.56
N LEU A 91 -3.49 -1.80 -6.93
CA LEU A 91 -2.82 -2.16 -8.18
C LEU A 91 -3.67 -1.63 -9.35
N PRO A 92 -3.22 -0.60 -10.07
CA PRO A 92 -3.93 -0.15 -11.25
C PRO A 92 -3.72 -1.24 -12.30
N SER A 93 -4.77 -2.01 -12.61
CA SER A 93 -4.71 -2.87 -13.78
C SER A 93 -4.93 -1.99 -15.01
N SER A 94 -3.86 -1.64 -15.71
CA SER A 94 -4.00 -1.23 -17.11
C SER A 94 -3.95 -2.48 -17.99
N ALA A 95 -4.52 -2.42 -19.19
CA ALA A 95 -4.57 -3.59 -20.09
C ALA A 95 -3.18 -4.16 -20.40
N ASP A 96 -2.15 -3.30 -20.37
CA ASP A 96 -0.80 -3.65 -20.81
C ASP A 96 0.28 -3.55 -19.69
N ALA A 97 -0.02 -2.92 -18.55
CA ALA A 97 0.96 -2.72 -17.49
C ALA A 97 0.33 -2.71 -16.09
N ILE A 98 1.08 -3.24 -15.14
CA ILE A 98 0.81 -3.17 -13.71
C ILE A 98 1.78 -2.14 -13.15
N ALA A 99 1.25 -1.03 -12.64
CA ALA A 99 2.08 -0.05 -11.94
C ALA A 99 2.41 -0.61 -10.54
N ASP A 100 3.67 -0.96 -10.31
CA ASP A 100 4.15 -1.42 -9.00
C ASP A 100 4.81 -0.26 -8.24
N SER A 101 4.07 0.29 -7.28
CA SER A 101 4.52 1.38 -6.43
C SER A 101 5.65 1.01 -5.47
N TRP A 102 5.97 -0.28 -5.30
CA TRP A 102 7.10 -0.71 -4.44
C TRP A 102 8.46 -0.52 -5.10
N VAL A 103 8.54 -0.68 -6.41
CA VAL A 103 9.78 -0.54 -7.20
C VAL A 103 9.78 0.70 -8.07
N GLY A 104 8.65 1.41 -8.17
CA GLY A 104 8.53 2.64 -8.96
C GLY A 104 8.75 2.39 -10.46
N THR A 105 8.45 1.18 -10.91
CA THR A 105 8.61 0.76 -12.31
C THR A 105 7.30 0.13 -12.77
N ASP A 106 6.95 0.31 -14.04
CA ASP A 106 5.81 -0.35 -14.66
C ASP A 106 6.19 -1.76 -15.11
N TRP A 107 5.37 -2.75 -14.78
CA TRP A 107 5.63 -4.15 -15.09
C TRP A 107 4.63 -4.64 -16.11
N THR A 108 5.12 -5.19 -17.22
CA THR A 108 4.27 -5.87 -18.20
C THR A 108 4.05 -7.30 -17.72
N LEU A 109 2.81 -7.66 -17.35
CA LEU A 109 2.49 -9.06 -17.06
C LEU A 109 2.30 -9.79 -18.39
N THR A 110 3.23 -10.69 -18.73
CA THR A 110 3.06 -11.62 -19.86
C THR A 110 2.72 -12.99 -19.28
N PRO A 111 1.45 -13.27 -18.94
CA PRO A 111 1.10 -14.53 -18.33
C PRO A 111 1.30 -15.65 -19.35
N ASP A 112 1.92 -16.76 -18.92
CA ASP A 112 1.94 -17.98 -19.72
C ASP A 112 0.49 -18.43 -19.94
N VAL A 113 -0.01 -18.24 -21.15
CA VAL A 113 -1.36 -18.65 -21.53
C VAL A 113 -1.30 -20.16 -21.77
N LEU A 114 -1.84 -20.93 -20.82
CA LEU A 114 -2.03 -22.37 -21.03
C LEU A 114 -2.88 -22.59 -22.30
N PRO A 115 -2.67 -23.70 -23.04
CA PRO A 115 -3.36 -23.94 -24.31
C PRO A 115 -4.90 -23.85 -24.22
N ASP A 116 -5.47 -24.13 -23.04
CA ASP A 116 -6.90 -24.07 -22.74
C ASP A 116 -7.42 -22.67 -22.37
N ALA A 117 -6.54 -21.67 -22.23
CA ALA A 117 -6.87 -20.27 -21.92
C ALA A 117 -6.92 -19.35 -23.16
N ALA A 118 -6.69 -19.89 -24.37
CA ALA A 118 -6.62 -19.11 -25.61
C ALA A 118 -7.99 -18.65 -26.15
N GLY A 119 -9.08 -19.27 -25.73
CA GLY A 119 -10.44 -18.75 -25.93
C GLY A 119 -10.89 -18.06 -24.65
N GLY A 120 -11.68 -16.99 -24.72
CA GLY A 120 -12.10 -16.17 -23.57
C GLY A 120 -12.90 -16.85 -22.44
N GLN A 121 -12.86 -18.18 -22.35
CA GLN A 121 -13.22 -18.96 -21.18
C GLN A 121 -12.06 -18.99 -20.18
N ALA A 122 -12.38 -18.99 -18.89
CA ALA A 122 -11.39 -19.17 -17.85
C ALA A 122 -10.72 -20.56 -17.98
N PRO A 123 -9.38 -20.66 -17.86
CA PRO A 123 -8.67 -21.94 -17.92
C PRO A 123 -9.29 -22.97 -16.97
N ALA A 124 -9.26 -24.24 -17.35
CA ALA A 124 -10.02 -25.30 -16.66
C ALA A 124 -9.67 -25.39 -15.17
N LEU A 125 -8.40 -25.16 -14.83
CA LEU A 125 -7.91 -25.14 -13.46
C LEU A 125 -8.47 -23.95 -12.66
N LEU A 126 -8.50 -22.75 -13.25
CA LEU A 126 -9.10 -21.57 -12.62
C LEU A 126 -10.60 -21.78 -12.38
N THR A 127 -11.31 -22.29 -13.38
CA THR A 127 -12.73 -22.64 -13.26
C THR A 127 -12.98 -23.65 -12.14
N HIS A 128 -12.12 -24.67 -12.02
CA HIS A 128 -12.20 -25.67 -10.95
C HIS A 128 -12.01 -25.04 -9.57
N VAL A 129 -10.97 -24.22 -9.38
CA VAL A 129 -10.67 -23.55 -8.10
C VAL A 129 -11.79 -22.60 -7.69
N LEU A 130 -12.29 -21.77 -8.60
CA LEU A 130 -13.40 -20.85 -8.34
C LEU A 130 -14.68 -21.62 -7.98
N SER A 131 -14.96 -22.71 -8.69
CA SER A 131 -16.11 -23.57 -8.39
C SER A 131 -15.99 -24.25 -7.03
N LEU A 132 -14.78 -24.66 -6.66
CA LEU A 132 -14.52 -25.28 -5.36
C LEU A 132 -14.69 -24.24 -4.25
N HIS A 133 -14.10 -23.06 -4.39
CA HIS A 133 -14.22 -21.96 -3.43
C HIS A 133 -15.66 -21.50 -3.22
N ALA A 134 -16.44 -21.36 -4.31
CA ALA A 134 -17.86 -21.03 -4.23
C ALA A 134 -18.67 -22.07 -3.44
N ARG A 135 -18.37 -23.35 -3.60
CA ARG A 135 -18.98 -24.43 -2.82
C ARG A 135 -18.57 -24.38 -1.35
N THR A 136 -17.31 -24.05 -1.06
CA THR A 136 -16.84 -23.93 0.33
C THR A 136 -17.53 -22.78 1.05
N LEU A 137 -17.71 -21.63 0.39
CA LEU A 137 -18.45 -20.49 0.94
C LEU A 137 -19.92 -20.84 1.18
N ALA A 138 -20.58 -21.49 0.21
CA ALA A 138 -21.97 -21.93 0.34
C ALA A 138 -22.20 -23.01 1.40
N SER A 139 -21.14 -23.71 1.84
CA SER A 139 -21.23 -24.71 2.92
C SER A 139 -21.12 -24.13 4.33
N TYR A 140 -20.83 -22.83 4.43
CA TYR A 140 -20.67 -22.11 5.70
C TYR A 140 -21.90 -21.26 6.08
N ASP A 141 -22.86 -21.12 5.16
CA ASP A 141 -24.23 -20.62 5.38
C ASP A 141 -25.19 -21.78 5.73
#